data_AF-A0A485A9R8-F1
#
_entry.id   AF-A0A485A9R8-F1
#
_cell.length_a   1.000
_cell.length_b   1.000
_cell.length_c   1.000
_cell.angle_alpha   90.00
_cell.angle_beta   90.00
_cell.angle_gamma   90.00
#
_symmetry.space_group_name_H-M   'P 1'
#
loop_
_entity.id
_entity.type
_entity.pdbx_description
1 polymer ?
#
loop_
_entity_poly.entity_id
_entity_poly.type
_entity_poly.pdbx_seq_one_letter_code
_entity_poly.pdbx_strand_id
1 'polypeptide(L)'
;MRYENHKFSDEDRENKLLHIVGSLQNDDDAPLHLNQDVNMFVSELTDSAAEVTYELKAGRQAYINSIEDSVNVEGIVTLDERDSLEVVGPLTLTFKAKDQHAHFIIIEMGEWAEQQ
;
A
#
# COMPACT_ATOMS: atom_id res chain seq x y z
N MET A 1 17.44 -4.40 19.88
CA MET A 1 16.52 -3.44 19.22
C MET A 1 17.33 -2.70 18.17
N ARG A 2 17.07 -2.90 16.88
CA ARG A 2 17.61 -2.05 15.82
C ARG A 2 16.62 -0.91 15.60
N TYR A 3 17.13 0.31 15.55
CA TYR A 3 16.33 1.50 15.27
C TYR A 3 16.90 2.10 13.99
N GLU A 4 16.06 2.20 12.97
CA GLU A 4 16.39 2.80 11.69
C GLU A 4 15.38 3.91 11.42
N ASN A 5 15.86 5.01 10.84
CA ASN A 5 15.05 6.16 10.48
C ASN A 5 15.43 6.57 9.06
N HIS A 6 14.43 6.72 8.20
CA HIS A 6 14.59 7.17 6.83
C HIS A 6 13.65 8.34 6.57
N LYS A 7 14.17 9.40 5.96
CA LYS A 7 13.38 10.57 5.60
C LYS A 7 13.04 10.50 4.11
N PHE A 8 11.76 10.37 3.81
CA PHE A 8 11.23 10.45 2.46
C PHE A 8 10.82 11.89 2.13
N SER A 9 10.87 12.24 0.85
CA SER A 9 10.30 13.46 0.30
C SER A 9 8.93 13.20 -0.32
N ASP A 10 8.13 14.23 -0.55
CA ASP A 10 6.80 14.08 -1.16
C ASP A 10 6.90 13.56 -2.60
N GLU A 11 7.94 13.98 -3.33
CA GLU A 11 8.26 13.51 -4.69
C GLU A 11 8.52 11.99 -4.75
N ASP A 12 8.87 11.34 -3.63
CA ASP A 12 9.11 9.89 -3.58
C ASP A 12 7.82 9.08 -3.64
N ARG A 13 6.67 9.67 -3.29
CA ARG A 13 5.34 9.01 -3.27
C ARG A 13 4.31 9.65 -4.20
N GLU A 14 4.63 10.80 -4.78
CA GLU A 14 3.74 11.50 -5.72
C GLU A 14 3.48 10.66 -6.99
N ASN A 15 2.20 10.35 -7.23
CA ASN A 15 1.67 9.62 -8.40
C ASN A 15 2.37 8.27 -8.68
N LYS A 16 2.96 7.66 -7.65
CA LYS A 16 3.62 6.34 -7.71
C LYS A 16 3.53 5.61 -6.38
N LEU A 17 3.76 4.30 -6.40
CA LEU A 17 3.82 3.47 -5.21
C LEU A 17 5.25 3.45 -4.65
N LEU A 18 5.44 4.04 -3.48
CA LEU A 18 6.70 4.04 -2.77
C LEU A 18 6.77 2.86 -1.79
N HIS A 19 7.75 1.98 -1.96
CA HIS A 19 8.01 0.90 -1.00
C HIS A 19 8.81 1.44 0.19
N ILE A 20 8.17 1.60 1.35
CA ILE A 20 8.79 2.24 2.53
C ILE A 20 9.37 1.24 3.53
N VAL A 21 8.78 0.05 3.62
CA VAL A 21 9.20 -1.01 4.56
C VAL A 21 9.07 -2.35 3.88
N GLY A 22 10.16 -3.12 3.87
CA GLY A 22 10.22 -4.48 3.37
C GLY A 22 10.52 -5.51 4.46
N SER A 23 10.51 -6.78 4.08
CA SER A 23 10.89 -7.88 4.96
C SER A 23 12.38 -8.17 4.84
N LEU A 24 13.06 -8.47 5.95
CA LEU A 24 14.47 -8.90 5.94
C LEU A 24 14.76 -10.15 5.08
N GLN A 25 13.72 -10.92 4.75
CA GLN A 25 13.84 -12.14 3.96
C GLN A 25 13.75 -11.91 2.45
N ASN A 26 13.29 -10.72 2.03
CA ASN A 26 13.18 -10.36 0.63
C ASN A 26 14.35 -9.45 0.24
N ASP A 27 14.96 -9.72 -0.90
CA ASP A 27 15.93 -8.80 -1.53
C ASP A 27 15.12 -7.76 -2.28
N ASP A 28 14.54 -6.81 -1.53
CA ASP A 28 13.71 -5.73 -2.05
C ASP A 28 14.40 -4.37 -1.91
N ASP A 29 13.90 -3.38 -2.65
CA ASP A 29 14.48 -2.03 -2.67
C ASP A 29 14.00 -1.14 -1.50
N ALA A 30 13.35 -1.71 -0.46
CA ALA A 30 12.86 -0.91 0.65
C ALA A 30 14.03 -0.36 1.48
N PRO A 31 14.01 0.92 1.88
CA PRO A 31 15.09 1.51 2.66
C PRO A 31 15.04 1.12 4.14
N LEU A 32 13.92 0.56 4.62
CA LEU A 32 13.72 0.09 5.99
C LEU A 32 13.26 -1.36 5.97
N HIS A 33 13.80 -2.17 6.89
CA HIS A 33 13.47 -3.58 6.96
C HIS A 33 12.95 -3.98 8.33
N LEU A 34 11.88 -4.77 8.34
CA LEU A 34 11.35 -5.40 9.54
C LEU A 34 11.60 -6.91 9.52
N ASN A 35 11.83 -7.49 10.71
CA ASN A 35 11.97 -8.94 10.88
C ASN A 35 10.59 -9.63 10.96
N GLN A 36 9.67 -9.23 10.09
CA GLN A 36 8.30 -9.75 9.96
C GLN A 36 8.00 -9.90 8.47
N ASP A 37 7.05 -10.76 8.11
CA ASP A 37 6.54 -10.87 6.73
C ASP A 37 5.55 -9.74 6.46
N VAL A 38 6.08 -8.54 6.22
CA VAL A 38 5.27 -7.35 5.93
C VAL A 38 5.99 -6.48 4.89
N ASN A 39 5.22 -5.96 3.96
CA ASN A 39 5.63 -4.91 3.03
C ASN A 39 4.66 -3.72 3.19
N MET A 40 5.19 -2.50 3.21
CA MET A 40 4.38 -1.29 3.31
C MET A 40 4.67 -0.36 2.14
N PHE A 41 3.61 0.06 1.47
CA PHE A 41 3.68 0.97 0.34
C PHE A 41 2.83 2.20 0.60
N VAL A 42 3.33 3.37 0.21
CA VAL A 42 2.59 4.63 0.32
C VAL A 42 2.47 5.25 -1.06
N SER A 43 1.32 5.85 -1.36
CA SER A 43 1.14 6.64 -2.57
C SER A 43 0.32 7.88 -2.26
N GLU A 44 0.72 8.99 -2.86
CA GLU A 44 -0.02 10.25 -2.85
C GLU A 44 -0.36 10.61 -4.30
N LEU A 45 -1.61 10.44 -4.69
CA LEU A 45 -2.12 10.77 -6.01
C LEU A 45 -2.53 12.24 -6.00
N THR A 46 -1.86 13.06 -6.81
CA THR A 46 -2.09 14.51 -6.95
C THR A 46 -2.61 14.88 -8.34
N ASP A 47 -2.49 13.96 -9.31
CA ASP A 47 -3.03 14.11 -10.65
C ASP A 47 -4.28 13.23 -10.84
N SER A 48 -5.38 13.85 -11.26
CA SER A 48 -6.64 13.19 -11.60
C SER A 48 -6.53 12.09 -12.67
N ALA A 49 -5.49 12.14 -13.51
CA ALA A 49 -5.20 11.12 -14.52
C ALA A 49 -4.22 10.05 -14.04
N ALA A 50 -3.57 10.23 -12.88
CA ALA A 50 -2.64 9.25 -12.35
C ALA A 50 -3.38 8.02 -11.83
N GLU A 51 -2.77 6.87 -12.08
CA GLU A 51 -3.20 5.60 -11.53
C GLU A 51 -1.97 4.82 -11.08
N VAL A 52 -2.12 4.07 -9.99
CA VAL A 52 -1.08 3.17 -9.52
C VAL A 52 -1.65 1.78 -9.35
N THR A 53 -0.89 0.78 -9.76
CA THR A 53 -1.32 -0.62 -9.72
C THR A 53 -0.51 -1.41 -8.71
N TYR A 54 -1.17 -2.29 -7.97
CA TYR A 54 -0.53 -3.19 -7.03
C TYR A 54 -0.98 -4.64 -7.28
N GLU A 55 -0.01 -5.54 -7.44
CA GLU A 55 -0.26 -6.96 -7.62
C GLU A 55 -0.17 -7.70 -6.28
N LEU A 56 -1.33 -8.14 -5.77
CA LEU A 56 -1.39 -8.97 -4.58
C LEU A 56 -1.34 -10.44 -4.98
N LYS A 57 -0.30 -11.15 -4.54
CA LYS A 57 -0.08 -12.57 -4.86
C LYS A 57 -1.00 -13.47 -4.04
N ALA A 58 -1.23 -14.70 -4.53
CA ALA A 58 -1.96 -15.72 -3.79
C ALA A 58 -1.27 -16.04 -2.45
N GLY A 59 -2.07 -16.32 -1.42
CA GLY A 59 -1.56 -16.60 -0.06
C GLY A 59 -1.15 -15.34 0.72
N ARG A 60 -1.48 -14.15 0.22
CA ARG A 60 -1.15 -12.86 0.84
C ARG A 60 -2.40 -12.00 0.94
N GLN A 61 -2.43 -11.16 1.96
CA GLN A 61 -3.49 -10.22 2.24
C GLN A 61 -2.93 -8.80 2.29
N ALA A 62 -3.77 -7.81 1.97
CA ALA A 62 -3.42 -6.41 2.07
C ALA A 62 -4.52 -5.63 2.79
N TYR A 63 -4.09 -4.74 3.68
CA TYR A 63 -4.89 -3.70 4.28
C TYR A 63 -4.56 -2.37 3.60
N ILE A 64 -5.55 -1.76 2.96
CA ILE A 64 -5.43 -0.47 2.32
C ILE A 64 -6.15 0.54 3.22
N ASN A 65 -5.46 1.59 3.63
CA ASN A 65 -6.05 2.67 4.43
C ASN A 65 -5.94 3.99 3.67
N SER A 66 -7.07 4.69 3.53
CA SER A 66 -7.07 6.07 3.01
C SER A 66 -6.71 7.00 4.16
N ILE A 67 -5.54 7.61 4.10
CA ILE A 67 -5.02 8.50 5.14
C ILE A 67 -5.64 9.88 4.97
N GLU A 68 -5.62 10.41 3.74
CA GLU A 68 -6.16 11.73 3.40
C GLU A 68 -6.96 11.65 2.10
N ASP A 69 -8.08 12.36 2.08
CA ASP A 69 -9.06 12.34 1.00
C ASP A 69 -9.51 10.92 0.62
N SER A 70 -10.01 10.73 -0.60
CA SER A 70 -10.69 9.52 -1.00
C SER A 70 -10.01 8.83 -2.17
N VAL A 71 -9.70 7.54 -2.00
CA VAL A 71 -9.11 6.69 -3.03
C VAL A 71 -10.17 5.78 -3.63
N ASN A 72 -10.26 5.76 -4.96
CA ASN A 72 -11.08 4.81 -5.70
C ASN A 72 -10.23 3.57 -6.04
N VAL A 73 -10.67 2.41 -5.56
CA VAL A 73 -10.12 1.11 -5.93
C VAL A 73 -10.98 0.54 -7.05
N GLU A 74 -10.48 0.57 -8.27
CA GLU A 74 -11.28 0.29 -9.46
C GLU A 74 -11.99 -1.07 -9.39
N GLY A 75 -13.31 -1.05 -9.60
CA GLY A 75 -14.14 -2.25 -9.60
C GLY A 75 -14.42 -2.86 -8.23
N ILE A 76 -13.90 -2.28 -7.14
CA ILE A 76 -14.11 -2.78 -5.77
C ILE A 76 -14.93 -1.78 -4.96
N VAL A 77 -14.33 -0.65 -4.56
CA VAL A 77 -14.95 0.31 -3.64
C VAL A 77 -14.20 1.64 -3.68
N THR A 78 -14.87 2.72 -3.29
CA THR A 78 -14.22 3.99 -2.97
C THR A 78 -14.06 4.09 -1.46
N LEU A 79 -12.84 4.32 -0.99
CA LEU A 79 -12.52 4.54 0.42
C LEU A 79 -12.48 6.04 0.67
N ASP A 80 -13.31 6.53 1.58
CA ASP A 80 -13.23 7.92 2.04
C ASP A 80 -12.13 8.06 3.12
N GLU A 81 -11.87 9.27 3.62
CA GLU A 81 -10.81 9.51 4.61
C GLU A 81 -11.01 8.61 5.84
N ARG A 82 -9.95 7.89 6.25
CA ARG A 82 -9.90 6.93 7.36
C ARG A 82 -10.62 5.60 7.12
N ASP A 83 -11.21 5.40 5.95
CA ASP A 83 -11.71 4.08 5.57
C ASP A 83 -10.55 3.12 5.31
N SER A 84 -10.84 1.85 5.55
CA SER A 84 -9.90 0.75 5.31
C SER A 84 -10.56 -0.37 4.53
N LEU A 85 -9.78 -1.02 3.68
CA LEU A 85 -10.16 -2.19 2.91
C LEU A 85 -9.20 -3.32 3.19
N GLU A 86 -9.73 -4.50 3.50
CA GLU A 86 -8.97 -5.74 3.53
C GLU A 86 -9.27 -6.56 2.28
N VAL A 87 -8.23 -7.06 1.63
CA VAL A 87 -8.34 -7.94 0.46
C VAL A 87 -7.34 -9.09 0.56
N VAL A 88 -7.71 -10.26 0.02
CA VAL A 88 -6.89 -11.46 -0.04
C VAL A 88 -6.64 -11.81 -1.50
N GLY A 89 -5.38 -12.04 -1.86
CA GLY A 89 -4.95 -12.36 -3.22
C GLY A 89 -5.40 -13.75 -3.70
N PRO A 90 -5.22 -14.06 -5.00
CA PRO A 90 -4.57 -13.23 -6.01
C PRO A 90 -5.50 -12.22 -6.66
N LEU A 91 -5.08 -10.96 -6.76
CA LEU A 91 -5.77 -9.92 -7.54
C LEU A 91 -4.83 -8.74 -7.85
N THR A 92 -5.21 -7.94 -8.85
CA THR A 92 -4.56 -6.67 -9.16
C THR A 92 -5.47 -5.54 -8.71
N LEU A 93 -4.94 -4.65 -7.89
CA LEU A 93 -5.61 -3.43 -7.44
C LEU A 93 -5.14 -2.26 -8.31
N THR A 94 -6.08 -1.45 -8.77
CA THR A 94 -5.79 -0.19 -9.46
C THR A 94 -6.39 0.94 -8.64
N PHE A 95 -5.56 1.89 -8.25
CA PHE A 95 -5.94 3.02 -7.40
C PHE A 95 -5.94 4.31 -8.19
N LYS A 96 -6.98 5.11 -7.99
CA LYS A 96 -7.14 6.47 -8.53
C LYS A 96 -7.60 7.41 -7.44
N ALA A 97 -7.23 8.68 -7.52
CA ALA A 97 -7.89 9.69 -6.71
C ALA A 97 -9.38 9.75 -7.12
N LYS A 98 -10.29 9.80 -6.14
CA LYS A 98 -11.72 10.00 -6.43
C LYS A 98 -11.96 11.38 -7.04
N ASP A 99 -11.27 12.38 -6.50
CA ASP A 99 -11.32 13.77 -6.93
C ASP A 99 -9.93 14.23 -7.40
N GLN A 100 -9.31 15.19 -6.72
CA GLN A 100 -8.01 15.75 -7.11
C GLN A 100 -6.83 15.16 -6.33
N HIS A 101 -7.10 14.61 -5.16
CA HIS A 101 -6.08 14.14 -4.24
C HIS A 101 -6.52 12.85 -3.55
N ALA A 102 -5.57 11.96 -3.31
CA ALA A 102 -5.74 10.81 -2.43
C ALA A 102 -4.39 10.35 -1.89
N HIS A 103 -4.30 10.17 -0.58
CA HIS A 103 -3.09 9.67 0.07
C HIS A 103 -3.43 8.42 0.87
N PHE A 104 -2.79 7.30 0.51
CA PHE A 104 -3.11 6.01 1.09
C PHE A 104 -1.87 5.17 1.35
N ILE A 105 -2.03 4.19 2.23
CA ILE A 105 -1.02 3.19 2.56
C ILE A 105 -1.57 1.78 2.29
N ILE A 106 -0.74 0.92 1.72
CA ILE A 106 -0.95 -0.51 1.56
C ILE A 106 -0.04 -1.21 2.55
N ILE A 107 -0.61 -2.03 3.42
CA ILE A 107 0.12 -2.90 4.34
C ILE A 107 -0.17 -4.32 3.91
N GLU A 108 0.84 -4.98 3.37
CA GLU A 108 0.73 -6.28 2.73
C GLU A 108 1.53 -7.32 3.55
N MET A 109 0.94 -8.49 3.76
CA MET A 109 1.52 -9.55 4.58
C MET A 109 1.00 -10.93 4.14
N GLY A 110 1.61 -12.01 4.62
CA GLY A 110 1.03 -13.36 4.47
C GLY A 110 -0.40 -13.43 5.02
N GLU A 111 -1.29 -14.12 4.31
CA GLU A 111 -2.65 -14.31 4.79
C GLU A 111 -2.64 -15.09 6.12
N TRP A 112 -3.54 -14.75 7.03
CA TRP A 112 -3.77 -15.61 8.18
C TRP A 112 -4.49 -16.88 7.71
N ALA A 113 -3.76 -17.98 7.63
CA ALA A 113 -4.41 -19.29 7.57
C ALA A 113 -5.18 -19.49 8.88
N GLU A 114 -6.51 -19.52 8.82
CA GLU A 114 -7.29 -20.14 9.90
C GLU A 114 -6.72 -21.54 10.11
N GLN A 115 -6.01 -21.74 11.22
CA GLN A 115 -5.66 -23.07 11.68
C GLN A 115 -6.99 -23.77 12.03
N GLN A 116 -7.52 -24.54 11.07
CA GLN A 116 -8.59 -25.51 11.32
C GLN A 116 -8.03 -26.78 11.96
#